data_AF-A0A1Y3CBJ5-F1
#
_entry.id   AF-A0A1Y3CBJ5-F1
#
_cell.length_a   1.000
_cell.length_b   1.000
_cell.length_c   1.000
_cell.angle_alpha   90.00
_cell.angle_beta   90.00
_cell.angle_gamma   90.00
#
_symmetry.space_group_name_H-M   'P 1'
#
loop_
_entity.id
_entity.type
_entity.pdbx_description
1 polymer ?
#
loop_
_entity_poly.entity_id
_entity_poly.type
_entity_poly.pdbx_seq_one_letter_code
_entity_poly.pdbx_strand_id
1 'polypeptide(L)'
;MKKIRGFTLIELMIVVVIVAIFAAIAFPSYQQYMERRDLAIARQEALRIAAELERFKAKNFSYKGFDASYLYTYVGTDADGNPTPASYYDAATGQLLLPIGSTVSTAKYTLTLANNGTGYKPLTFAKDSDGNETAASASVNGLTWVMSVQRAKDSSSPPKSKQPRNYDLLLTSTGIRCMTRTEDVVTDYTNCGTSNSESW
;
A
#
# COMPACT_ATOMS: atom_id res chain seq x y z
N MET A 1 39.79 -41.86 -28.66
CA MET A 1 38.54 -41.09 -28.82
C MET A 1 37.65 -41.31 -27.62
N LYS A 2 37.36 -40.27 -26.82
CA LYS A 2 36.46 -40.36 -25.65
C LYS A 2 35.02 -40.44 -26.19
N LYS A 3 34.31 -41.55 -25.98
CA LYS A 3 32.88 -41.66 -26.34
C LYS A 3 32.08 -40.65 -25.49
N ILE A 4 31.43 -39.69 -26.13
CA ILE A 4 30.44 -38.84 -25.49
C ILE A 4 29.22 -39.73 -25.21
N ARG A 5 28.90 -39.95 -23.93
CA ARG A 5 27.67 -40.63 -23.52
C ARG A 5 26.54 -39.61 -23.60
N GLY A 6 25.55 -39.85 -24.45
CA GLY A 6 24.35 -39.02 -24.58
C GLY A 6 23.34 -39.31 -23.46
N PHE A 7 22.49 -38.32 -23.15
CA PHE A 7 21.39 -38.41 -22.20
C PHE A 7 20.23 -39.20 -22.81
N THR A 8 19.56 -40.07 -22.03
CA THR A 8 18.40 -40.81 -22.51
C THR A 8 17.11 -40.00 -22.32
N LEU A 9 16.12 -40.25 -23.19
CA LEU A 9 14.81 -39.61 -23.09
C LEU A 9 14.12 -39.96 -21.76
N ILE A 10 14.31 -41.20 -21.27
CA ILE A 10 13.71 -41.65 -20.01
C ILE A 10 14.32 -40.98 -18.78
N GLU A 11 15.64 -40.72 -18.78
CA GLU A 11 16.29 -39.93 -17.71
C GLU A 11 15.69 -38.52 -17.64
N LEU A 12 15.40 -37.91 -18.78
CA LEU A 12 14.77 -36.59 -18.83
C LEU A 12 13.34 -36.62 -18.29
N MET A 13 12.54 -37.62 -18.68
CA MET A 13 11.16 -37.73 -18.20
C MET A 13 11.08 -37.88 -16.68
N ILE A 14 11.96 -38.68 -16.07
CA ILE A 14 12.00 -38.84 -14.62
C ILE A 14 12.37 -37.52 -13.93
N VAL A 15 13.36 -36.81 -14.44
CA VAL A 15 13.77 -35.49 -13.90
C VAL A 15 12.61 -34.49 -13.96
N VAL A 16 11.89 -34.43 -15.08
CA VAL A 16 10.73 -33.55 -15.24
C VAL A 16 9.63 -33.88 -14.24
N VAL A 17 9.35 -35.17 -14.01
CA VAL A 17 8.34 -35.60 -13.02
C VAL A 17 8.74 -35.18 -11.60
N ILE A 18 10.00 -35.34 -11.22
CA ILE A 18 10.49 -34.92 -9.90
C ILE A 18 10.36 -33.40 -9.72
N VAL A 19 10.77 -32.62 -10.74
CA VAL A 19 10.64 -31.15 -10.72
C VAL A 19 9.17 -30.72 -10.63
N ALA A 20 8.25 -31.39 -11.33
CA ALA A 20 6.83 -31.09 -11.28
C ALA A 20 6.23 -31.30 -9.88
N ILE A 21 6.61 -32.37 -9.18
CA ILE A 21 6.17 -32.64 -7.80
C ILE A 21 6.66 -31.53 -6.86
N PHE A 22 7.93 -31.13 -6.97
CA PHE A 22 8.46 -30.04 -6.14
C PHE A 22 7.79 -28.70 -6.45
N ALA A 23 7.56 -28.38 -7.72
CA ALA A 23 6.90 -27.14 -8.11
C ALA A 23 5.47 -27.05 -7.54
N ALA A 24 4.71 -28.15 -7.55
CA ALA A 24 3.35 -28.19 -7.04
C ALA A 24 3.23 -27.83 -5.55
N ILE A 25 4.24 -28.18 -4.74
CA ILE A 25 4.28 -27.89 -3.30
C ILE A 25 4.91 -26.51 -3.04
N ALA A 26 6.02 -26.21 -3.71
CA ALA A 26 6.80 -25.00 -3.46
C ALA A 26 6.07 -23.72 -3.91
N PHE A 27 5.34 -23.77 -5.04
CA PHE A 27 4.69 -22.60 -5.62
C PHE A 27 3.64 -21.94 -4.70
N PRO A 28 2.61 -22.65 -4.17
CA PRO A 28 1.64 -22.03 -3.28
C PRO A 28 2.27 -21.54 -1.97
N SER A 29 3.30 -22.24 -1.46
CA SER A 29 4.04 -21.80 -0.27
C SER A 29 4.79 -20.49 -0.52
N TYR A 30 5.44 -20.36 -1.67
CA TYR A 30 6.16 -19.14 -2.04
C TYR A 30 5.20 -17.96 -2.22
N GLN A 31 4.02 -18.18 -2.82
CA GLN A 31 2.99 -17.15 -2.94
C GLN A 31 2.55 -16.62 -1.56
N GLN A 32 2.26 -17.50 -0.60
CA GLN A 32 1.89 -17.09 0.76
C GLN A 32 3.01 -16.34 1.47
N TYR A 33 4.28 -16.71 1.23
CA TYR A 33 5.42 -16.00 1.79
C TYR A 33 5.53 -14.57 1.22
N MET A 34 5.38 -14.39 -0.09
CA MET A 34 5.37 -13.07 -0.73
C MET A 34 4.23 -12.20 -0.21
N GLU A 35 3.02 -12.77 -0.07
CA GLU A 35 1.85 -12.10 0.50
C GLU A 35 2.12 -11.56 1.93
N ARG A 36 2.68 -12.40 2.81
CA ARG A 36 3.04 -11.99 4.18
C ARG A 36 4.13 -10.91 4.20
N ARG A 37 5.11 -11.01 3.31
CA ARG A 37 6.17 -10.01 3.16
C ARG A 37 5.57 -8.66 2.76
N ASP A 38 4.68 -8.64 1.78
CA ASP A 38 4.06 -7.41 1.27
C ASP A 38 3.18 -6.75 2.35
N LEU A 39 2.43 -7.54 3.12
CA LEU A 39 1.69 -7.07 4.29
C LEU A 39 2.62 -6.47 5.37
N ALA A 40 3.75 -7.12 5.65
CA ALA A 40 4.72 -6.64 6.63
C ALA A 40 5.33 -5.29 6.23
N ILE A 41 5.67 -5.13 4.94
CA ILE A 41 6.14 -3.86 4.38
C ILE A 41 5.05 -2.78 4.55
N ALA A 42 3.80 -3.09 4.21
CA ALA A 42 2.73 -2.12 4.31
C ALA A 42 2.43 -1.69 5.75
N ARG A 43 2.48 -2.63 6.70
CA ARG A 43 2.40 -2.35 8.14
C ARG A 43 3.55 -1.48 8.62
N GLN A 44 4.76 -1.75 8.16
CA GLN A 44 5.94 -0.96 8.52
C GLN A 44 5.83 0.47 8.01
N GLU A 45 5.42 0.68 6.76
CA GLU A 45 5.24 2.03 6.19
C GLU A 45 4.12 2.79 6.91
N ALA A 46 3.00 2.14 7.24
CA ALA A 46 1.95 2.76 8.02
C ALA A 46 2.44 3.25 9.40
N LEU A 47 3.23 2.43 10.11
CA LEU A 47 3.81 2.81 11.40
C LEU A 47 4.86 3.92 11.26
N ARG A 48 5.63 3.95 10.17
CA ARG A 48 6.58 5.01 9.87
C ARG A 48 5.88 6.36 9.69
N ILE A 49 4.82 6.41 8.88
CA ILE A 49 4.02 7.62 8.67
C ILE A 49 3.34 8.04 9.98
N ALA A 50 2.81 7.09 10.77
CA ALA A 50 2.23 7.39 12.08
C ALA A 50 3.23 8.05 13.03
N ALA A 51 4.48 7.57 13.07
CA ALA A 51 5.52 8.19 13.89
C ALA A 51 5.85 9.63 13.44
N GLU A 52 5.89 9.88 12.12
CA GLU A 52 6.11 11.22 11.58
C GLU A 52 4.94 12.17 11.80
N LEU A 53 3.69 11.66 11.79
CA LEU A 53 2.51 12.42 12.16
C LEU A 53 2.60 12.94 13.60
N GLU A 54 3.02 12.09 14.55
CA GLU A 54 3.20 12.52 15.94
C GLU A 54 4.31 13.57 16.09
N ARG A 55 5.42 13.41 15.36
CA ARG A 55 6.48 14.43 15.31
C ARG A 55 5.99 15.75 14.72
N PHE A 56 5.16 15.69 13.68
CA PHE A 56 4.59 16.88 13.05
C PHE A 56 3.64 17.60 14.00
N LYS A 57 2.74 16.88 14.68
CA LYS A 57 1.83 17.45 15.66
C LYS A 57 2.55 18.07 16.85
N ALA A 58 3.64 17.46 17.32
CA ALA A 58 4.45 18.02 18.40
C ALA A 58 5.03 19.41 18.05
N LYS A 59 5.24 19.70 16.75
CA LYS A 59 5.76 20.99 16.27
C LYS A 59 4.66 21.98 15.89
N ASN A 60 3.58 21.49 15.28
CA ASN A 60 2.55 22.34 14.66
C ASN A 60 1.24 22.40 15.46
N PHE A 61 1.11 21.62 16.54
CA PHE A 61 -0.09 21.44 17.36
C PHE A 61 -1.34 20.95 16.59
N SER A 62 -1.18 20.57 15.33
CA SER A 62 -2.21 20.02 14.45
C SER A 62 -1.57 19.03 13.47
N TYR A 63 -2.36 18.10 12.95
CA TYR A 63 -1.96 17.26 11.81
C TYR A 63 -2.27 17.93 10.46
N LYS A 64 -3.03 19.05 10.44
CA LYS A 64 -3.30 19.79 9.21
C LYS A 64 -1.99 20.35 8.64
N GLY A 65 -1.81 20.19 7.34
CA GLY A 65 -0.59 20.51 6.61
C GLY A 65 0.45 19.40 6.59
N PHE A 66 0.21 18.25 7.21
CA PHE A 66 1.14 17.14 7.11
C PHE A 66 1.20 16.60 5.68
N ASP A 67 2.40 16.57 5.13
CA ASP A 67 2.71 16.02 3.81
C ASP A 67 3.83 14.98 3.96
N ALA A 68 3.57 13.73 3.55
CA ALA A 68 4.55 12.65 3.60
C ALA A 68 5.48 12.61 2.38
N SER A 69 5.33 13.52 1.41
CA SER A 69 6.10 13.51 0.16
C SER A 69 7.62 13.51 0.37
N TYR A 70 8.10 14.18 1.40
CA TYR A 70 9.53 14.23 1.73
C TYR A 70 10.13 12.87 2.13
N LEU A 71 9.31 11.89 2.52
CA LEU A 71 9.74 10.55 2.90
C LEU A 71 9.96 9.63 1.69
N TYR A 72 9.33 9.95 0.56
CA TYR A 72 9.17 9.06 -0.59
C TYR A 72 9.59 9.73 -1.90
N THR A 73 10.68 10.50 -1.87
CA THR A 73 11.15 11.27 -3.01
C THR A 73 11.85 10.40 -4.06
N TYR A 74 11.70 10.81 -5.31
CA TYR A 74 12.48 10.30 -6.44
C TYR A 74 12.71 11.41 -7.47
N VAL A 75 13.53 11.14 -8.48
CA VAL A 75 13.75 12.07 -9.59
C VAL A 75 12.83 11.66 -10.75
N GLY A 76 11.80 12.46 -10.99
CA GLY A 76 10.95 12.36 -12.17
C GLY A 76 11.52 13.14 -13.35
N THR A 77 10.74 13.21 -14.42
CA THR A 77 11.05 14.02 -15.60
C THR A 77 9.83 14.87 -15.96
N ASP A 78 10.05 16.13 -16.30
CA ASP A 78 9.00 16.99 -16.86
C ASP A 78 8.66 16.62 -18.33
N ALA A 79 7.76 17.38 -18.94
CA ALA A 79 7.35 17.18 -20.34
C ALA A 79 8.49 17.38 -21.35
N ASP A 80 9.53 18.14 -20.96
CA ASP A 80 10.70 18.46 -21.77
C ASP A 80 11.88 17.49 -21.51
N GLY A 81 11.69 16.51 -20.61
CA GLY A 81 12.70 15.52 -20.25
C GLY A 81 13.72 15.97 -19.21
N ASN A 82 13.54 17.14 -18.57
CA ASN A 82 14.43 17.60 -17.51
C ASN A 82 14.11 16.90 -16.19
N PRO A 83 15.12 16.60 -15.36
CA PRO A 83 14.92 15.98 -14.05
C PRO A 83 14.18 16.94 -13.11
N THR A 84 13.13 16.46 -12.47
CA THR A 84 12.35 17.22 -11.49
C THR A 84 12.14 16.43 -10.19
N PRO A 85 12.13 17.09 -9.01
CA PRO A 85 11.79 16.42 -7.77
C PRO A 85 10.34 15.89 -7.82
N ALA A 86 10.16 14.62 -7.50
CA ALA A 86 8.86 13.96 -7.45
C ALA A 86 8.73 13.09 -6.19
N SER A 87 7.53 12.59 -5.93
CA SER A 87 7.22 11.77 -4.76
C SER A 87 6.28 10.63 -5.12
N TYR A 88 6.49 9.45 -4.54
CA TYR A 88 5.56 8.32 -4.64
C TYR A 88 4.32 8.47 -3.75
N TYR A 89 4.37 9.38 -2.78
CA TYR A 89 3.20 9.80 -2.03
C TYR A 89 2.48 10.90 -2.80
N ASP A 90 1.19 10.71 -3.05
CA ASP A 90 0.31 11.68 -3.69
C ASP A 90 -0.32 12.58 -2.63
N ALA A 91 0.21 13.79 -2.52
CA ALA A 91 -0.29 14.80 -1.59
C ALA A 91 -1.73 15.25 -1.89
N ALA A 92 -2.22 15.12 -3.12
CA ALA A 92 -3.58 15.53 -3.49
C ALA A 92 -4.64 14.52 -3.05
N THR A 93 -4.28 13.24 -2.92
CA THR A 93 -5.20 12.16 -2.50
C THR A 93 -4.86 11.58 -1.12
N GLY A 94 -3.68 11.88 -0.59
CA GLY A 94 -3.16 11.28 0.64
C GLY A 94 -2.75 9.82 0.47
N GLN A 95 -2.47 9.38 -0.76
CA GLN A 95 -2.24 7.97 -1.09
C GLN A 95 -0.77 7.62 -1.30
N LEU A 96 -0.41 6.40 -0.95
CA LEU A 96 0.87 5.78 -1.27
C LEU A 96 0.63 4.36 -1.81
N LEU A 97 1.14 4.09 -3.00
CA LEU A 97 1.12 2.76 -3.61
C LEU A 97 2.31 1.94 -3.10
N LEU A 98 2.03 0.70 -2.69
CA LEU A 98 3.00 -0.21 -2.11
C LEU A 98 3.06 -1.51 -2.92
N PRO A 99 4.26 -2.04 -3.21
CA PRO A 99 5.58 -1.53 -2.81
C PRO A 99 5.91 -0.17 -3.44
N ILE A 100 6.82 0.58 -2.81
CA ILE A 100 7.23 1.91 -3.26
C ILE A 100 7.74 1.82 -4.71
N GLY A 101 7.33 2.75 -5.57
CA GLY A 101 7.61 2.71 -7.00
C GLY A 101 6.62 1.90 -7.84
N SER A 102 5.60 1.31 -7.22
CA SER A 102 4.52 0.67 -7.95
C SER A 102 3.59 1.68 -8.63
N THR A 103 2.95 1.19 -9.70
CA THR A 103 1.84 1.83 -10.41
C THR A 103 0.52 1.24 -9.94
N VAL A 104 -0.61 1.84 -10.34
CA VAL A 104 -1.95 1.31 -10.05
C VAL A 104 -2.16 -0.15 -10.50
N SER A 105 -1.41 -0.62 -11.51
CA SER A 105 -1.48 -1.99 -12.02
C SER A 105 -0.55 -2.98 -11.33
N THR A 106 0.49 -2.49 -10.63
CA THR A 106 1.52 -3.32 -9.99
C THR A 106 1.47 -3.25 -8.47
N ALA A 107 0.77 -2.26 -7.92
CA ALA A 107 0.54 -2.10 -6.50
C ALA A 107 -0.10 -3.37 -5.90
N LYS A 108 0.37 -3.72 -4.71
CA LYS A 108 -0.21 -4.77 -3.86
C LYS A 108 -1.12 -4.17 -2.80
N TYR A 109 -0.76 -2.97 -2.34
CA TYR A 109 -1.50 -2.22 -1.35
C TYR A 109 -1.57 -0.74 -1.73
N THR A 110 -2.68 -0.12 -1.37
CA THR A 110 -2.85 1.33 -1.35
C THR A 110 -2.99 1.75 0.11
N LEU A 111 -2.03 2.52 0.59
CA LEU A 111 -2.12 3.22 1.86
C LEU A 111 -2.81 4.56 1.61
N THR A 112 -3.78 4.92 2.44
CA THR A 112 -4.47 6.22 2.37
C THR A 112 -4.46 6.87 3.74
N LEU A 113 -3.89 8.07 3.82
CA LEU A 113 -3.87 8.93 4.99
C LEU A 113 -4.86 10.08 4.82
N ALA A 114 -5.73 10.24 5.82
CA ALA A 114 -6.76 11.27 5.80
C ALA A 114 -6.98 11.88 7.18
N ASN A 115 -7.59 13.07 7.19
CA ASN A 115 -8.24 13.63 8.37
C ASN A 115 -9.43 12.76 8.76
N ASN A 116 -9.53 12.39 10.04
CA ASN A 116 -10.68 11.65 10.54
C ASN A 116 -11.83 12.61 10.85
N GLY A 117 -12.53 13.01 9.79
CA GLY A 117 -13.67 13.92 9.82
C GLY A 117 -14.46 13.83 8.52
N THR A 118 -15.34 14.79 8.29
CA THR A 118 -16.25 14.78 7.14
C THR A 118 -15.50 14.61 5.82
N GLY A 119 -15.82 13.53 5.10
CA GLY A 119 -15.32 13.27 3.75
C GLY A 119 -13.86 12.82 3.65
N TYR A 120 -13.21 12.44 4.76
CA TYR A 120 -11.88 11.81 4.81
C TYR A 120 -10.85 12.45 3.86
N LYS A 121 -10.74 13.78 3.95
CA LYS A 121 -9.86 14.56 3.08
C LYS A 121 -8.38 14.40 3.47
N PRO A 122 -7.43 14.54 2.53
CA PRO A 122 -6.01 14.54 2.84
C PRO A 122 -5.67 15.59 3.91
N LEU A 123 -4.63 15.31 4.70
CA LEU A 123 -4.14 16.26 5.70
C LEU A 123 -3.33 17.41 5.10
N THR A 124 -2.95 17.32 3.83
CA THR A 124 -2.11 18.29 3.12
C THR A 124 -2.82 19.62 2.88
N PHE A 125 -2.05 20.69 2.77
CA PHE A 125 -2.57 21.98 2.34
C PHE A 125 -2.62 22.04 0.81
N ALA A 126 -3.83 21.99 0.25
CA ALA A 126 -4.04 22.18 -1.18
C ALA A 126 -4.42 23.63 -1.47
N LYS A 127 -3.70 24.25 -2.42
CA LYS A 127 -4.00 25.59 -2.94
C LYS A 127 -4.61 25.53 -4.33
N ASP A 128 -5.48 26.48 -4.65
CA ASP A 128 -5.99 26.68 -6.01
C ASP A 128 -4.98 27.41 -6.91
N SER A 129 -5.38 27.67 -8.16
CA SER A 129 -4.55 28.41 -9.13
C SER A 129 -4.23 29.84 -8.72
N ASP A 130 -5.05 30.41 -7.83
CA ASP A 130 -4.90 31.78 -7.32
C ASP A 130 -4.06 31.83 -6.03
N GLY A 131 -3.61 30.65 -5.55
CA GLY A 131 -2.79 30.51 -4.34
C GLY A 131 -3.59 30.49 -3.04
N ASN A 132 -4.92 30.50 -3.10
CA ASN A 132 -5.81 30.43 -1.95
C ASN A 132 -5.99 28.97 -1.49
N GLU A 133 -6.28 28.78 -0.20
CA GLU A 133 -6.60 27.44 0.30
C GLU A 133 -7.89 26.93 -0.33
N THR A 134 -7.84 25.72 -0.89
CA THR A 134 -9.04 25.09 -1.47
C THR A 134 -10.10 24.85 -0.40
N ALA A 135 -11.38 24.91 -0.77
CA ALA A 135 -12.48 24.61 0.16
C ALA A 135 -12.37 23.23 0.81
N ALA A 136 -11.82 22.24 0.08
CA ALA A 136 -11.56 20.91 0.62
C ALA A 136 -10.52 20.94 1.76
N SER A 137 -9.37 21.59 1.55
CA SER A 137 -8.34 21.76 2.58
C SER A 137 -8.85 22.60 3.76
N ALA A 138 -9.63 23.65 3.49
CA ALA A 138 -10.21 24.51 4.52
C ALA A 138 -11.13 23.74 5.48
N SER A 139 -11.83 22.72 4.98
CA SER A 139 -12.71 21.87 5.80
C SER A 139 -11.98 20.90 6.75
N VAL A 140 -10.66 20.72 6.60
CA VAL A 140 -9.83 19.85 7.44
C VAL A 140 -9.52 20.54 8.76
N ASN A 141 -9.90 19.92 9.89
CA ASN A 141 -9.57 20.43 11.24
C ASN A 141 -8.19 19.97 11.75
N GLY A 142 -7.66 18.85 11.23
CA GLY A 142 -6.34 18.32 11.60
C GLY A 142 -6.22 17.85 13.04
N LEU A 143 -7.33 17.60 13.75
CA LEU A 143 -7.28 17.16 15.15
C LEU A 143 -6.99 15.66 15.28
N THR A 144 -7.46 14.88 14.31
CA THR A 144 -7.32 13.42 14.29
C THR A 144 -7.04 12.94 12.88
N TRP A 145 -6.33 11.82 12.78
CA TRP A 145 -6.01 11.20 11.51
C TRP A 145 -6.48 9.76 11.47
N VAL A 146 -6.72 9.27 10.27
CA VAL A 146 -6.94 7.88 9.99
C VAL A 146 -6.09 7.44 8.81
N MET A 147 -5.60 6.21 8.89
CA MET A 147 -4.82 5.58 7.86
C MET A 147 -5.42 4.20 7.56
N SER A 148 -5.85 3.99 6.32
CA SER A 148 -6.18 2.66 5.82
C SER A 148 -5.05 2.14 4.97
N VAL A 149 -4.86 0.83 5.00
CA VAL A 149 -4.00 0.12 4.05
C VAL A 149 -4.86 -0.96 3.44
N GLN A 150 -5.22 -0.80 2.18
CA GLN A 150 -6.13 -1.71 1.49
C GLN A 150 -5.39 -2.46 0.40
N ARG A 151 -5.68 -3.75 0.23
CA ARG A 151 -5.18 -4.52 -0.90
C ARG A 151 -5.62 -3.84 -2.20
N ALA A 152 -4.70 -3.71 -3.14
CA ALA A 152 -4.99 -3.19 -4.47
C ALA A 152 -5.97 -4.13 -5.19
N LYS A 153 -6.93 -3.55 -5.93
CA LYS A 153 -7.78 -4.32 -6.84
C LYS A 153 -6.97 -4.63 -8.11
N ASP A 154 -7.09 -5.84 -8.64
CA ASP A 154 -6.48 -6.16 -9.94
C ASP A 154 -7.15 -5.27 -11.01
N SER A 155 -6.34 -4.57 -11.81
CA SER A 155 -6.82 -3.76 -12.92
C SER A 155 -7.22 -4.59 -14.15
N SER A 156 -7.12 -5.93 -14.09
CA SER A 156 -7.65 -6.82 -15.12
C SER A 156 -9.14 -6.61 -15.32
N SER A 157 -9.66 -6.74 -16.54
CA SER A 157 -11.11 -6.78 -16.78
C SER A 157 -11.59 -8.23 -16.88
N PRO A 158 -12.59 -8.68 -16.08
CA PRO A 158 -13.24 -7.94 -15.00
C PRO A 158 -12.32 -7.78 -13.77
N PRO A 159 -12.47 -6.69 -12.98
CA PRO A 159 -11.62 -6.44 -11.83
C PRO A 159 -11.75 -7.58 -10.82
N LYS A 160 -10.63 -8.20 -10.45
CA LYS A 160 -10.66 -9.25 -9.42
C LYS A 160 -10.95 -8.63 -8.07
N SER A 161 -11.73 -9.36 -7.27
CA SER A 161 -12.00 -9.05 -5.88
C SER A 161 -10.67 -8.96 -5.09
N LYS A 162 -10.67 -8.26 -3.95
CA LYS A 162 -9.46 -8.13 -3.12
C LYS A 162 -8.94 -9.53 -2.76
N GLN A 163 -7.63 -9.73 -2.80
CA GLN A 163 -7.06 -11.06 -2.56
C GLN A 163 -7.53 -11.64 -1.20
N PRO A 164 -8.27 -12.78 -1.17
CA PRO A 164 -9.00 -13.22 0.02
C PRO A 164 -8.10 -13.72 1.15
N ARG A 165 -6.81 -13.95 0.86
CA ARG A 165 -5.81 -14.46 1.82
C ARG A 165 -5.05 -13.37 2.56
N ASN A 166 -5.11 -12.14 2.07
CA ASN A 166 -4.40 -11.00 2.66
C ASN A 166 -5.31 -10.18 3.58
N TYR A 167 -4.73 -9.18 4.23
CA TYR A 167 -5.43 -8.31 5.17
C TYR A 167 -5.47 -6.87 4.69
N ASP A 168 -6.61 -6.20 4.88
CA ASP A 168 -6.69 -4.74 4.93
C ASP A 168 -6.44 -4.29 6.39
N LEU A 169 -5.84 -3.12 6.58
CA LEU A 169 -5.48 -2.58 7.89
C LEU A 169 -6.11 -1.21 8.11
N LEU A 170 -6.41 -0.90 9.37
CA LEU A 170 -6.89 0.41 9.82
C LEU A 170 -6.08 0.85 11.04
N LEU A 171 -5.57 2.06 11.00
CA LEU A 171 -4.94 2.74 12.13
C LEU A 171 -5.55 4.13 12.30
N THR A 172 -5.86 4.53 13.53
CA THR A 172 -6.32 5.90 13.83
C THR A 172 -5.48 6.54 14.92
N SER A 173 -5.47 7.87 14.96
CA SER A 173 -4.91 8.64 16.07
C SER A 173 -5.63 8.41 17.41
N THR A 174 -6.82 7.81 17.38
CA THR A 174 -7.63 7.49 18.57
C THR A 174 -7.33 6.09 19.13
N GLY A 175 -6.38 5.35 18.52
CA GLY A 175 -5.91 4.06 19.03
C GLY A 175 -6.53 2.83 18.37
N ILE A 176 -7.39 2.98 17.35
CA ILE A 176 -7.86 1.83 16.59
C ILE A 176 -6.69 1.26 15.80
N ARG A 177 -6.42 -0.03 15.98
CA ARG A 177 -5.43 -0.81 15.24
C ARG A 177 -6.01 -2.17 14.95
N CYS A 178 -6.54 -2.35 13.75
CA CYS A 178 -7.18 -3.60 13.38
C CYS A 178 -6.83 -4.00 11.95
N MET A 179 -7.05 -5.27 11.65
CA MET A 179 -6.89 -5.85 10.34
C MET A 179 -8.06 -6.78 10.02
N THR A 180 -8.37 -6.93 8.74
CA THR A 180 -9.47 -7.78 8.28
C THR A 180 -9.18 -8.45 6.96
N ARG A 181 -9.61 -9.70 6.83
CA ARG A 181 -9.59 -10.41 5.53
C ARG A 181 -10.79 -10.04 4.67
N THR A 182 -11.85 -9.55 5.29
CA THR A 182 -13.11 -9.21 4.62
C THR A 182 -12.88 -8.03 3.67
N GLU A 183 -13.35 -8.19 2.43
CA GLU A 183 -13.13 -7.19 1.38
C GLU A 183 -13.99 -5.94 1.63
N ASP A 184 -13.43 -4.77 1.30
CA ASP A 184 -14.14 -3.47 1.26
C ASP A 184 -14.85 -3.06 2.56
N VAL A 185 -14.35 -3.51 3.71
CA VAL A 185 -14.88 -3.15 5.04
C VAL A 185 -14.25 -1.88 5.62
N VAL A 186 -12.98 -1.62 5.30
CA VAL A 186 -12.24 -0.45 5.81
C VAL A 186 -12.50 0.79 4.92
N THR A 187 -13.75 1.03 4.54
CA THR A 187 -14.14 2.18 3.70
C THR A 187 -14.59 3.37 4.54
N ASP A 188 -15.21 3.08 5.68
CA ASP A 188 -15.78 4.10 6.55
C ASP A 188 -14.85 4.47 7.70
N TYR A 189 -13.64 3.89 7.75
CA TYR A 189 -12.58 4.25 8.70
C TYR A 189 -12.93 4.13 10.19
N THR A 190 -14.03 3.45 10.52
CA THR A 190 -14.53 3.30 11.90
C THR A 190 -14.14 1.97 12.53
N ASN A 191 -14.04 0.89 11.75
CA ASN A 191 -13.69 -0.44 12.22
C ASN A 191 -13.18 -1.32 11.06
N CYS A 192 -12.74 -2.54 11.38
CA CYS A 192 -12.33 -3.55 10.41
C CYS A 192 -13.42 -4.63 10.19
N GLY A 193 -14.67 -4.35 10.55
CA GLY A 193 -15.81 -5.24 10.46
C GLY A 193 -16.02 -6.12 11.68
N THR A 194 -17.12 -6.87 11.65
CA THR A 194 -17.56 -7.78 12.70
C THR A 194 -17.14 -9.24 12.49
N SER A 195 -16.64 -9.60 11.29
CA SER A 195 -16.20 -10.95 10.93
C SER A 195 -14.83 -10.93 10.27
N ASN A 196 -13.99 -11.92 10.58
CA ASN A 196 -12.61 -12.04 10.10
C ASN A 196 -11.75 -10.78 10.38
N SER A 197 -12.08 -10.07 11.46
CA SER A 197 -11.36 -8.91 11.94
C SER A 197 -10.63 -9.24 13.25
N GLU A 198 -9.44 -8.68 13.41
CA GLU A 198 -8.61 -8.87 14.60
C GLU A 198 -7.79 -7.60 14.91
N SER A 199 -7.44 -7.41 16.18
CA SER A 199 -6.55 -6.32 16.63
C SER A 199 -5.09 -6.70 16.43
N TRP A 200 -4.19 -5.72 16.26
CA TRP A 200 -2.77 -6.02 16.03
C TRP A 200 -1.77 -4.97 16.54
#